data_AF-A0A2E2VA41-F1
#
_entry.id   AF-A0A2E2VA41-F1
#
_cell.length_a   1.000
_cell.length_b   1.000
_cell.length_c   1.000
_cell.angle_alpha   90.00
_cell.angle_beta   90.00
_cell.angle_gamma   90.00
#
_symmetry.space_group_name_H-M   'P 1'
#
loop_
_entity.id
_entity.type
_entity.pdbx_description
1 polymer ?
#
loop_
_entity_poly.entity_id
_entity_poly.type
_entity_poly.pdbx_seq_one_letter_code
_entity_poly.pdbx_strand_id
1 'polypeptide(L)'
;MYEKKTLQPNLVNFIETEFINDRVKYKNSNIYIDRSDINIFSILYLMANNNKQIINKINIIEREGKYYNISIINENDDYELFLDEVNKDSSGLIRDTDIFLWGLFLPNTKKTVKVNKSGFIEQCVFKKGLLTVKAEIDYK
;
A
#
# COMPACT_ATOMS: atom_id res chain seq x y z
N MET A 1 -10.37 15.34 -4.06
CA MET A 1 -11.35 14.27 -3.80
C MET A 1 -10.77 12.99 -4.39
N TYR A 2 -10.69 11.91 -3.62
CA TYR A 2 -10.16 10.62 -4.07
C TYR A 2 -11.29 9.72 -4.54
N GLU A 3 -11.12 9.14 -5.73
CA GLU A 3 -11.99 8.13 -6.32
C GLU A 3 -11.14 6.99 -6.86
N LYS A 4 -11.55 5.75 -6.57
CA LYS A 4 -10.92 4.54 -7.11
C LYS A 4 -12.00 3.57 -7.58
N LYS A 5 -11.90 3.18 -8.85
CA LYS A 5 -12.70 2.13 -9.45
C LYS A 5 -11.81 0.93 -9.74
N THR A 6 -12.10 -0.20 -9.10
CA THR A 6 -11.44 -1.48 -9.39
C THR A 6 -12.37 -2.34 -10.22
N LEU A 7 -11.86 -2.87 -11.34
CA LEU A 7 -12.54 -3.83 -12.18
C LEU A 7 -11.62 -5.01 -12.46
N GLN A 8 -11.91 -6.16 -11.85
CA GLN A 8 -11.24 -7.43 -12.09
C GLN A 8 -12.29 -8.56 -12.17
N PRO A 9 -11.97 -9.75 -12.70
CA PRO A 9 -12.91 -10.86 -12.72
C PRO A 9 -13.48 -11.13 -11.32
N ASN A 10 -14.80 -11.04 -11.18
CA ASN A 10 -15.54 -11.20 -9.92
C ASN A 10 -15.21 -10.16 -8.82
N LEU A 11 -14.55 -9.05 -9.14
CA LEU A 11 -14.28 -7.96 -8.20
C LEU A 11 -14.60 -6.60 -8.84
N VAL A 12 -15.66 -5.96 -8.34
CA VAL A 12 -16.04 -4.59 -8.73
C VAL A 12 -16.16 -3.77 -7.46
N ASN A 13 -15.23 -2.84 -7.25
CA ASN A 13 -15.26 -1.92 -6.12
C ASN A 13 -15.29 -0.48 -6.61
N PHE A 14 -16.04 0.35 -5.91
CA PHE A 14 -16.03 1.80 -6.07
C PHE A 14 -15.79 2.44 -4.70
N ILE A 15 -14.65 3.10 -4.56
CA ILE A 15 -14.25 3.81 -3.35
C ILE A 15 -14.22 5.29 -3.66
N GLU A 16 -14.87 6.09 -2.84
CA GLU A 16 -14.91 7.54 -2.95
C GLU A 16 -14.72 8.15 -1.56
N THR A 17 -14.17 9.35 -1.53
CA THR A 17 -14.04 10.16 -0.31
C THR A 17 -14.86 11.42 -0.40
N GLU A 18 -15.37 11.87 0.74
CA GLU A 18 -16.08 13.13 0.91
C GLU A 18 -15.44 13.97 2.02
N PHE A 19 -15.64 15.27 1.97
CA PHE A 19 -15.25 16.19 3.04
C PHE A 19 -16.44 16.45 3.95
N ILE A 20 -16.31 16.13 5.24
CA ILE A 20 -17.31 16.42 6.28
C ILE A 20 -16.59 17.10 7.44
N ASN A 21 -17.02 18.32 7.79
CA ASN A 21 -16.48 19.08 8.94
C ASN A 21 -14.94 19.14 8.95
N ASP A 22 -14.33 19.54 7.84
CA ASP A 22 -12.87 19.65 7.62
C ASP A 22 -12.06 18.34 7.71
N ARG A 23 -12.75 17.20 7.73
CA ARG A 23 -12.16 15.86 7.72
C ARG A 23 -12.50 15.12 6.44
N VAL A 24 -11.57 14.28 6.00
CA VAL A 24 -11.79 13.37 4.87
C VAL A 24 -12.39 12.08 5.41
N LYS A 25 -13.40 11.58 4.72
CA LYS A 25 -14.13 10.36 5.10
C LYS A 25 -14.38 9.51 3.87
N TYR A 26 -14.32 8.19 4.01
CA TYR A 26 -14.83 7.31 2.95
C TYR A 26 -16.36 7.40 2.88
N LYS A 27 -16.87 7.69 1.69
CA LYS A 27 -18.31 7.86 1.43
C LYS A 27 -19.07 6.60 1.82
N ASN A 28 -20.27 6.76 2.38
CA ASN A 28 -21.13 5.67 2.86
C ASN A 28 -20.51 4.77 3.95
N SER A 29 -19.49 5.24 4.66
CA SER A 29 -18.89 4.52 5.80
C SER A 29 -18.92 5.39 7.07
N ASN A 30 -18.31 4.93 8.16
CA ASN A 30 -17.97 5.78 9.32
C ASN A 30 -16.44 5.93 9.49
N ILE A 31 -15.68 5.62 8.44
CA ILE A 31 -14.22 5.59 8.45
C ILE A 31 -13.71 6.96 7.99
N TYR A 32 -12.99 7.63 8.87
CA TYR A 32 -12.30 8.88 8.59
C TYR A 32 -10.84 8.60 8.26
N ILE A 33 -10.28 9.39 7.34
CA ILE A 33 -8.87 9.35 6.98
C ILE A 33 -8.21 10.51 7.72
N ASP A 34 -7.20 10.22 8.53
CA ASP A 34 -6.43 11.26 9.21
C ASP A 34 -5.51 11.97 8.20
N ARG A 35 -5.22 13.25 8.45
CA ARG A 35 -4.24 13.99 7.63
C ARG A 35 -2.83 13.41 7.74
N SER A 36 -2.53 12.71 8.83
CA SER A 36 -1.27 11.99 9.00
C SER A 36 -1.25 10.59 8.39
N ASP A 37 -2.38 10.10 7.85
CA ASP A 37 -2.42 8.75 7.28
C ASP A 37 -1.58 8.67 6.01
N ILE A 38 -0.71 7.66 5.98
CA ILE A 38 0.19 7.37 4.87
C ILE A 38 -0.25 6.06 4.24
N ASN A 39 -0.47 6.05 2.93
CA ASN A 39 -0.76 4.82 2.21
C ASN A 39 0.48 4.28 1.48
N ILE A 40 0.36 3.10 0.87
CA ILE A 40 1.49 2.49 0.15
C ILE A 40 2.00 3.39 -0.99
N PHE A 41 1.13 4.10 -1.70
CA PHE A 41 1.57 4.94 -2.82
C PHE A 41 2.44 6.10 -2.35
N SER A 42 2.18 6.65 -1.17
CA SER A 42 3.05 7.62 -0.51
C SER A 42 4.43 7.03 -0.22
N ILE A 43 4.50 5.78 0.27
CA ILE A 43 5.78 5.09 0.51
C ILE A 43 6.54 4.87 -0.78
N LEU A 44 5.88 4.35 -1.82
CA LEU A 44 6.48 4.12 -3.14
C LEU A 44 7.01 5.43 -3.72
N TYR A 45 6.28 6.54 -3.57
CA TYR A 45 6.74 7.86 -3.95
C TYR A 45 7.98 8.29 -3.16
N LEU A 46 8.02 8.08 -1.84
CA LEU A 46 9.19 8.42 -1.02
C LEU A 46 10.42 7.57 -1.40
N MET A 47 10.23 6.29 -1.69
CA MET A 47 11.29 5.39 -2.17
C MET A 47 11.85 5.89 -3.51
N ALA A 48 10.97 6.25 -4.45
CA ALA A 48 11.33 6.81 -5.74
C ALA A 48 12.12 8.13 -5.63
N ASN A 49 11.86 8.93 -4.60
CA ASN A 49 12.54 10.21 -4.36
C ASN A 49 13.72 10.10 -3.38
N ASN A 50 14.16 8.87 -3.04
CA ASN A 50 15.28 8.61 -2.12
C ASN A 50 15.14 9.31 -0.74
N ASN A 51 13.90 9.49 -0.26
CA ASN A 51 13.59 10.18 0.99
C ASN A 51 13.71 9.25 2.22
N LYS A 52 14.83 8.54 2.34
CA LYS A 52 15.07 7.50 3.36
C LYS A 52 14.84 7.97 4.80
N GLN A 53 15.19 9.22 5.11
CA GLN A 53 15.00 9.78 6.46
C GLN A 53 13.52 9.90 6.87
N ILE A 54 12.62 10.11 5.89
CA ILE A 54 11.18 10.20 6.14
C ILE A 54 10.63 8.77 6.24
N ILE A 55 11.02 7.90 5.30
CA ILE A 55 10.61 6.48 5.27
C ILE A 55 10.85 5.80 6.61
N ASN A 56 12.05 5.99 7.20
CA ASN A 56 12.43 5.36 8.47
C ASN A 56 11.62 5.83 9.68
N LYS A 57 10.79 6.87 9.54
CA LYS A 57 9.89 7.37 10.59
C LYS A 57 8.46 6.84 10.46
N ILE A 58 8.15 6.16 9.36
CA ILE A 58 6.81 5.62 9.09
C ILE A 58 6.71 4.25 9.75
N ASN A 59 5.74 4.10 10.65
CA ASN A 59 5.49 2.86 11.40
C ASN A 59 4.09 2.29 11.17
N ILE A 60 3.17 3.07 10.61
CA ILE A 60 1.79 2.66 10.32
C ILE A 60 1.45 3.11 8.90
N ILE A 61 0.72 2.26 8.18
CA ILE A 61 0.15 2.59 6.89
C ILE A 61 -1.34 2.27 6.83
N GLU A 62 -2.04 3.11 6.09
CA GLU A 62 -3.47 3.03 5.82
C GLU A 62 -3.71 2.35 4.46
N ARG A 63 -4.73 1.50 4.41
CA ARG A 63 -5.21 0.82 3.20
C ARG A 63 -6.72 0.65 3.25
N GLU A 64 -7.44 1.59 2.65
CA GLU A 64 -8.89 1.50 2.42
C GLU A 64 -9.67 1.21 3.72
N GLY A 65 -9.32 1.91 4.79
CA GLY A 65 -9.88 1.78 6.14
C GLY A 65 -9.27 0.67 7.00
N LYS A 66 -8.24 -0.03 6.50
CA LYS A 66 -7.39 -0.91 7.32
C LYS A 66 -6.06 -0.25 7.65
N TYR A 67 -5.50 -0.63 8.79
CA TYR A 67 -4.20 -0.16 9.23
C TYR A 67 -3.24 -1.32 9.43
N TYR A 68 -1.99 -1.10 9.04
CA TYR A 68 -0.91 -2.08 9.12
C TYR A 68 0.30 -1.43 9.79
N ASN A 69 0.90 -2.11 10.75
CA ASN A 69 2.25 -1.79 11.18
C ASN A 69 3.19 -2.09 10.02
N ILE A 70 4.15 -1.19 9.77
CA ILE A 70 5.15 -1.36 8.73
C ILE A 70 6.56 -1.29 9.32
N SER A 71 7.43 -2.16 8.83
CA SER A 71 8.88 -2.03 8.96
C SER A 71 9.51 -2.09 7.58
N ILE A 72 10.46 -1.19 7.33
CA ILE A 72 11.15 -1.06 6.05
C ILE A 72 12.65 -1.18 6.30
N ILE A 73 13.27 -2.18 5.71
CA ILE A 73 14.73 -2.34 5.68
C ILE A 73 15.19 -1.89 4.30
N ASN A 74 16.20 -1.03 4.25
CA ASN A 74 16.73 -0.52 2.99
C ASN A 74 18.24 -0.76 2.87
N GLU A 75 18.66 -1.47 1.82
CA GLU A 75 20.06 -1.70 1.48
C GLU A 75 20.28 -1.38 0.01
N ASN A 76 21.16 -0.41 -0.32
CA ASN A 76 21.55 -0.09 -1.70
C ASN A 76 20.38 0.10 -2.70
N ASP A 77 19.30 0.77 -2.27
CA ASP A 77 18.08 1.05 -3.06
C ASP A 77 17.16 -0.16 -3.30
N ASP A 78 17.46 -1.28 -2.65
CA ASP A 78 16.54 -2.38 -2.43
C ASP A 78 15.83 -2.20 -1.08
N TYR A 79 14.50 -2.31 -1.09
CA TYR A 79 13.66 -2.17 0.08
C TYR A 79 12.95 -3.48 0.38
N GLU A 80 13.03 -3.93 1.63
CA GLU A 80 12.25 -5.03 2.15
C GLU A 80 11.16 -4.49 3.09
N LEU A 81 9.90 -4.83 2.81
CA LEU A 81 8.75 -4.36 3.58
C LEU A 81 8.15 -5.52 4.37
N PHE A 82 7.92 -5.27 5.65
CA PHE A 82 7.18 -6.14 6.55
C PHE A 82 5.91 -5.43 6.98
N LEU A 83 4.77 -6.11 6.85
CA LEU A 83 3.44 -5.55 7.07
C LEU A 83 2.65 -6.49 7.96
N ASP A 84 2.19 -5.98 9.10
CA ASP A 84 1.37 -6.71 10.06
C ASP A 84 0.07 -5.95 10.33
N GLU A 85 -1.06 -6.63 10.19
CA GLU A 85 -2.38 -6.03 10.45
C GLU A 85 -2.50 -5.56 11.91
N VAL A 86 -2.88 -4.30 12.10
CA VAL A 86 -3.13 -3.73 13.44
C VAL A 86 -4.38 -4.33 14.07
N ASN A 87 -5.44 -4.52 13.27
CA ASN A 87 -6.69 -5.15 13.71
C ASN A 87 -7.15 -6.18 12.68
N LYS A 88 -7.03 -7.46 13.04
CA LYS A 88 -7.39 -8.61 12.18
C LYS A 88 -8.90 -8.81 12.01
N ASP A 89 -9.70 -8.31 12.95
CA ASP A 89 -11.16 -8.46 12.96
C ASP A 89 -11.87 -7.38 12.13
N SER A 90 -11.15 -6.30 11.77
CA SER A 90 -11.65 -5.30 10.85
C SER A 90 -11.58 -5.83 9.42
N SER A 91 -12.61 -5.60 8.61
CA SER A 91 -12.55 -5.78 7.16
C SER A 91 -12.02 -4.55 6.42
N GLY A 92 -11.88 -3.40 7.11
CA GLY A 92 -11.75 -2.10 6.44
C GLY A 92 -13.03 -1.71 5.70
N LEU A 93 -12.92 -0.78 4.75
CA LEU A 93 -14.01 -0.35 3.88
C LEU A 93 -14.44 -1.47 2.93
N ILE A 94 -13.48 -2.22 2.40
CA ILE A 94 -13.69 -3.34 1.48
C ILE A 94 -12.91 -4.56 1.93
N ARG A 95 -13.52 -5.74 1.80
CA ARG A 95 -12.88 -7.02 2.14
C ARG A 95 -11.79 -7.38 1.13
N ASP A 96 -12.15 -7.34 -0.14
CA ASP A 96 -11.32 -7.79 -1.26
C ASP A 96 -10.85 -6.57 -2.04
N THR A 97 -9.53 -6.42 -2.23
CA THR A 97 -8.90 -5.30 -2.94
C THR A 97 -8.28 -5.78 -4.26
N ASP A 98 -7.73 -4.88 -5.06
CA ASP A 98 -7.10 -5.28 -6.33
C ASP A 98 -5.91 -6.24 -6.11
N ILE A 99 -5.61 -7.08 -7.11
CA ILE A 99 -4.58 -8.13 -6.99
C ILE A 99 -3.21 -7.62 -6.52
N PHE A 100 -2.84 -6.38 -6.85
CA PHE A 100 -1.57 -5.79 -6.44
C PHE A 100 -1.58 -5.48 -4.95
N LEU A 101 -2.58 -4.71 -4.49
CA LEU A 101 -2.75 -4.43 -3.06
C LEU A 101 -3.01 -5.72 -2.27
N TRP A 102 -3.72 -6.68 -2.82
CA TRP A 102 -3.89 -7.99 -2.20
C TRP A 102 -2.54 -8.65 -1.96
N GLY A 103 -1.71 -8.81 -3.01
CA GLY A 103 -0.41 -9.45 -2.92
C GLY A 103 0.55 -8.75 -1.96
N LEU A 104 0.56 -7.42 -2.01
CA LEU A 104 1.37 -6.57 -1.14
C LEU A 104 0.99 -6.70 0.34
N PHE A 105 -0.30 -6.76 0.66
CA PHE A 105 -0.79 -6.80 2.04
C PHE A 105 -1.04 -8.23 2.54
N LEU A 106 -0.63 -9.25 1.80
CA LEU A 106 -0.70 -10.63 2.28
C LEU A 106 0.13 -10.79 3.56
N PRO A 107 -0.43 -11.40 4.62
CA PRO A 107 0.29 -11.63 5.87
C PRO A 107 1.37 -12.72 5.68
N ASN A 108 2.45 -12.61 6.45
CA ASN A 108 3.58 -13.55 6.44
C ASN A 108 4.21 -13.73 5.05
N THR A 109 4.37 -12.64 4.30
CA THR A 109 5.05 -12.64 3.00
C THR A 109 6.21 -11.68 3.02
N LYS A 110 7.28 -12.03 2.31
CA LYS A 110 8.39 -11.12 2.02
C LYS A 110 8.01 -10.25 0.83
N LYS A 111 8.09 -8.93 0.98
CA LYS A 111 7.85 -7.95 -0.07
C LYS A 111 9.13 -7.20 -0.36
N THR A 112 9.57 -7.19 -1.61
CA THR A 112 10.75 -6.44 -2.02
C THR A 112 10.39 -5.43 -3.09
N VAL A 113 10.89 -4.21 -2.96
CA VAL A 113 10.76 -3.13 -3.94
C VAL A 113 12.17 -2.70 -4.33
N LYS A 114 12.48 -2.78 -5.62
CA LYS A 114 13.76 -2.36 -6.18
C LYS A 114 13.61 -1.03 -6.87
N VAL A 115 14.45 -0.07 -6.52
CA VAL A 115 14.47 1.27 -7.13
C VAL A 115 15.82 1.48 -7.79
N ASN A 116 15.82 2.02 -9.00
CA ASN A 116 17.06 2.36 -9.67
C ASN A 116 17.64 3.70 -9.21
N LYS A 117 18.87 3.99 -9.63
CA LYS A 117 19.58 5.23 -9.28
C LYS A 117 18.85 6.51 -9.72
N SER A 118 17.97 6.40 -10.70
CA SER A 118 17.16 7.52 -11.21
C SER A 118 15.83 7.67 -10.48
N GLY A 119 15.55 6.83 -9.47
CA GLY A 119 14.33 6.88 -8.68
C GLY A 119 13.15 6.11 -9.24
N PHE A 120 13.33 5.34 -10.32
CA PHE A 120 12.24 4.52 -10.86
C PHE A 120 12.15 3.19 -10.13
N ILE A 121 10.94 2.79 -9.74
CA ILE A 121 10.66 1.46 -9.21
C ILE A 121 10.74 0.47 -10.37
N GLU A 122 11.81 -0.33 -10.42
CA GLU A 122 12.02 -1.30 -11.48
C GLU A 122 11.20 -2.57 -11.25
N GLN A 123 11.01 -2.94 -9.98
CA GLN A 123 10.44 -4.22 -9.63
C GLN A 123 9.79 -4.22 -8.25
N CYS A 124 8.64 -4.89 -8.14
CA CYS A 124 8.01 -5.29 -6.89
C CYS A 124 7.82 -6.82 -6.89
N VAL A 125 8.24 -7.50 -5.82
CA VAL A 125 8.08 -8.95 -5.68
C VAL A 125 7.44 -9.28 -4.34
N PHE A 126 6.38 -10.09 -4.37
CA PHE A 126 5.67 -10.58 -3.21
C PHE A 126 5.70 -12.11 -3.20
N LYS A 127 6.26 -12.74 -2.15
CA LYS A 127 6.39 -14.21 -2.08
C LYS A 127 5.63 -14.79 -0.90
N LYS A 128 4.77 -15.79 -1.16
CA LYS A 128 4.04 -16.58 -0.16
C LYS A 128 4.08 -18.06 -0.49
N GLY A 129 4.93 -18.82 0.22
CA GLY A 129 5.11 -20.25 -0.07
C GLY A 129 5.54 -20.46 -1.53
N LEU A 130 4.74 -21.20 -2.31
CA LEU A 130 4.99 -21.46 -3.73
C LEU A 130 4.53 -20.33 -4.67
N LEU A 131 3.77 -19.35 -4.18
CA LEU A 131 3.25 -18.25 -4.98
C LEU A 131 4.22 -17.06 -4.98
N THR A 132 4.56 -16.57 -6.17
CA THR A 132 5.29 -15.31 -6.36
C THR A 132 4.48 -14.40 -7.28
N VAL A 133 4.14 -13.21 -6.79
CA VAL A 133 3.58 -12.13 -7.60
C VAL A 133 4.70 -11.14 -7.88
N LYS A 134 4.94 -10.86 -9.16
CA LYS A 134 6.01 -9.97 -9.61
C LYS A 134 5.42 -8.93 -10.55
N ALA A 135 5.73 -7.66 -10.28
CA ALA A 135 5.50 -6.56 -11.19
C ALA A 135 6.87 -5.98 -11.56
N GLU A 136 7.14 -5.81 -12.85
CA GLU A 136 8.38 -5.25 -13.35
C GLU A 136 8.13 -4.31 -14.52
N ILE A 137 8.97 -3.28 -14.66
CA ILE A 137 8.95 -2.42 -15.84
C ILE A 137 9.43 -3.24 -17.05
N ASP A 138 8.60 -3.30 -18.09
CA ASP A 138 8.95 -3.91 -19.38
C ASP A 138 9.55 -2.81 -20.29
N TYR A 139 10.88 -2.81 -20.43
CA TYR A 139 11.59 -1.94 -21.36
C TYR A 139 11.53 -2.57 -22.77
N LYS A 140 10.39 -2.42 -23.44
CA LYS A 140 10.27 -2.72 -24.88
C LYS A 140 10.75 -1.56 -25.74
#